data_AF-A0A2V9F785-F1
#
_entry.id   AF-A0A2V9F785-F1
#
_cell.length_a   1.000
_cell.length_b   1.000
_cell.length_c   1.000
_cell.angle_alpha   90.00
_cell.angle_beta   90.00
_cell.angle_gamma   90.00
#
_symmetry.space_group_name_H-M   'P 1'
#
loop_
_entity.id
_entity.type
_entity.pdbx_description
1 polymer ?
#
loop_
_entity_poly.entity_id
_entity_poly.type
_entity_poly.pdbx_seq_one_letter_code
_entity_poly.pdbx_strand_id
1 'polypeptide(L)'
;MKNLLGFVLFGTLLGSNGDASAGKRPDGCADVPSNIYYVDSRAGDDSNVGTSPASAWKSLEKVNARTFLPGERILLKSSSMWN
;
A
#
# COMPACT_ATOMS: atom_id res chain seq x y z
N MET A 1 30.68 9.44 -17.04
CA MET A 1 29.85 10.65 -16.83
C MET A 1 28.91 10.78 -18.03
N LYS A 2 27.72 10.19 -17.96
CA LYS A 2 26.75 10.18 -19.06
C LYS A 2 25.36 9.93 -18.48
N ASN A 3 24.58 11.02 -18.36
CA ASN A 3 23.17 11.15 -18.75
C ASN A 3 22.41 12.14 -17.84
N LEU A 4 22.55 13.42 -18.21
CA LEU A 4 21.58 14.46 -17.89
C LEU A 4 20.29 14.19 -18.67
N LEU A 5 19.17 13.96 -17.98
CA LEU A 5 17.84 14.03 -18.58
C LEU A 5 16.79 14.40 -17.52
N GLY A 6 16.20 15.58 -17.70
CA GLY A 6 14.78 15.82 -17.49
C GLY A 6 14.32 16.05 -16.06
N PHE A 7 14.41 17.29 -15.60
CA PHE A 7 13.49 17.84 -14.60
C PHE A 7 12.06 17.78 -15.16
N VAL A 8 11.16 17.04 -14.52
CA VAL A 8 9.72 17.30 -14.59
C VAL A 8 9.23 17.42 -13.16
N LEU A 9 9.15 18.67 -12.71
CA LEU A 9 8.33 19.07 -11.58
C LEU A 9 6.86 18.99 -12.06
N PHE A 10 6.00 18.20 -11.43
CA PHE A 10 4.58 18.53 -11.27
C PHE A 10 3.88 17.53 -10.34
N GLY A 11 3.21 18.06 -9.30
CA GLY A 11 2.19 17.32 -8.55
C GLY A 11 2.48 17.07 -7.08
N THR A 12 2.60 18.13 -6.28
CA THR A 12 2.01 18.08 -4.93
C THR A 12 0.49 18.03 -5.10
N LEU A 13 -0.04 16.83 -5.37
CA LEU A 13 -1.46 16.62 -5.15
C LEU A 13 -1.64 16.28 -3.68
N LEU A 14 -1.92 17.31 -2.88
CA LEU A 14 -2.77 17.15 -1.71
C LEU A 14 -4.11 16.61 -2.20
N GLY A 15 -4.17 15.31 -2.42
CA GLY A 15 -5.42 14.57 -2.61
C GLY A 15 -6.09 14.41 -1.25
N SER A 16 -6.57 15.52 -0.68
CA SER A 16 -7.68 15.44 0.24
C SER A 16 -8.93 15.53 -0.62
N ASN A 17 -9.63 14.41 -0.80
CA ASN A 17 -11.04 14.33 -1.18
C ASN A 17 -11.52 12.89 -1.03
N GLY A 18 -11.73 12.51 0.20
CA GLY A 18 -12.80 11.61 0.56
C GLY A 18 -13.23 12.09 1.92
N ASP A 19 -14.48 12.52 2.07
CA ASP A 19 -15.11 12.21 3.33
C ASP A 19 -14.99 10.69 3.42
N ALA A 20 -14.02 10.20 4.19
CA ALA A 20 -14.22 8.92 4.81
C ALA A 20 -15.36 9.20 5.79
N SER A 21 -16.59 9.26 5.28
CA SER A 21 -17.74 8.74 5.98
C SER A 21 -17.36 7.30 6.29
N ALA A 22 -16.54 7.13 7.32
CA ALA A 22 -16.71 6.07 8.27
C ALA A 22 -18.13 6.31 8.79
N GLY A 23 -19.10 5.90 7.97
CA GLY A 23 -20.50 5.84 8.31
C GLY A 23 -20.52 4.87 9.47
N LYS A 24 -20.38 5.43 10.67
CA LYS A 24 -20.34 4.66 11.89
C LYS A 24 -21.64 3.92 11.92
N ARG A 25 -21.56 2.62 11.66
CA ARG A 25 -22.75 1.78 11.62
C ARG A 25 -23.45 1.95 12.99
N PRO A 26 -24.78 2.12 13.00
CA PRO A 26 -25.53 2.42 14.21
C PRO A 26 -25.48 1.28 15.24
N ASP A 27 -24.98 0.11 14.84
CA ASP A 27 -24.78 -1.09 15.66
C ASP A 27 -23.54 -1.02 16.58
N GLY A 28 -22.75 0.05 16.52
CA GLY A 28 -21.60 0.25 17.41
C GLY A 28 -20.40 -0.63 17.08
N CYS A 29 -20.46 -1.42 16.01
CA CYS A 29 -19.30 -2.09 15.46
C CYS A 29 -18.44 -1.01 14.81
N ALA A 30 -17.25 -0.78 15.35
CA ALA A 30 -16.27 0.09 14.69
C ALA A 30 -16.09 -0.38 13.24
N ASP A 31 -16.06 0.56 12.28
CA ASP A 31 -15.76 0.24 10.90
C ASP A 31 -14.41 -0.49 10.86
N VAL A 32 -14.46 -1.79 10.52
CA VAL A 32 -13.27 -2.62 10.49
C VAL A 32 -12.43 -2.18 9.29
N PRO A 33 -11.19 -1.70 9.50
CA PRO A 33 -10.40 -1.17 8.42
C PRO A 33 -10.19 -2.24 7.35
N SER A 34 -10.65 -1.93 6.14
CA SER A 34 -10.67 -2.88 5.00
C SER A 34 -9.49 -2.64 4.05
N ASN A 35 -8.31 -2.33 4.61
CA ASN A 35 -7.14 -1.98 3.82
C ASN A 35 -6.63 -3.17 3.02
N ILE A 36 -6.10 -2.90 1.82
CA ILE A 36 -5.47 -3.88 0.96
C ILE A 36 -3.99 -3.53 0.84
N TYR A 37 -3.13 -4.49 1.14
CA TYR A 37 -1.69 -4.38 0.97
C TYR A 37 -1.22 -5.24 -0.20
N TYR A 38 -0.24 -4.75 -0.96
CA TYR A 38 0.30 -5.41 -2.14
C TYR A 38 1.77 -5.76 -1.89
N VAL A 39 2.16 -6.97 -2.29
CA VAL A 39 3.54 -7.46 -2.16
C VAL A 39 4.01 -8.03 -3.50
N ASP A 40 5.16 -7.57 -3.98
CA ASP A 40 5.78 -7.97 -5.25
C ASP A 40 7.29 -8.12 -5.03
N SER A 41 7.80 -9.35 -5.03
CA SER A 41 9.22 -9.58 -4.77
C SER A 41 10.16 -9.12 -5.89
N ARG A 42 9.61 -8.81 -7.08
CA ARG A 42 10.39 -8.40 -8.26
C ARG A 42 10.50 -6.89 -8.39
N ALA A 43 9.37 -6.19 -8.27
CA ALA A 43 9.28 -4.74 -8.50
C ALA A 43 8.94 -3.92 -7.25
N GLY A 44 8.62 -4.56 -6.13
CA GLY A 44 8.30 -3.87 -4.88
C GLY A 44 9.51 -3.23 -4.20
N ASP A 45 9.21 -2.39 -3.21
CA ASP A 45 10.18 -1.71 -2.34
C ASP A 45 9.59 -1.60 -0.92
N ASP A 46 10.36 -1.95 0.11
CA ASP A 46 9.90 -1.94 1.51
C ASP A 46 9.81 -0.54 2.13
N SER A 47 10.33 0.47 1.44
CA SER A 47 10.09 1.88 1.74
C SER A 47 8.69 2.34 1.30
N ASN A 48 7.99 1.56 0.46
CA ASN A 48 6.66 1.91 0.01
C ASN A 48 5.59 1.78 1.12
N VAL A 49 4.47 2.48 0.92
CA VAL A 49 3.31 2.41 1.80
C VAL A 49 2.56 1.07 1.68
N GLY A 50 2.64 0.38 0.53
CA GLY A 50 2.06 -0.96 0.34
C GLY A 50 0.59 -0.96 -0.09
N THR A 51 -0.09 0.18 -0.17
CA THR A 51 -1.55 0.28 -0.36
C THR A 51 -2.01 0.34 -1.82
N SER A 52 -1.09 0.18 -2.78
CA SER A 52 -1.43 0.05 -4.20
C SER A 52 -0.46 -0.91 -4.91
N PRO A 53 -0.84 -1.48 -6.07
CA PRO A 53 0.07 -2.33 -6.85
C PRO A 53 1.36 -1.63 -7.27
N ALA A 54 1.31 -0.31 -7.53
CA ALA A 54 2.46 0.49 -7.94
C ALA A 54 3.39 0.84 -6.77
N SER A 55 2.89 0.73 -5.53
CA SER A 55 3.62 0.98 -4.29
C SER A 55 3.67 -0.27 -3.42
N ALA A 56 3.82 -1.45 -4.04
CA ALA A 56 3.89 -2.73 -3.34
C ALA A 56 5.16 -2.85 -2.48
N TRP A 57 5.05 -3.56 -1.36
CA TRP A 57 6.21 -4.00 -0.59
C TRP A 57 6.98 -5.09 -1.34
N LYS A 58 8.25 -5.26 -1.00
CA LYS A 58 9.12 -6.25 -1.63
C LYS A 58 9.17 -7.55 -0.85
N SER A 59 9.25 -7.47 0.47
CA SER A 59 9.69 -8.59 1.31
C SER A 59 8.59 -9.09 2.26
N LEU A 60 8.70 -10.35 2.68
CA LEU A 60 7.80 -10.91 3.71
C LEU A 60 8.18 -10.43 5.11
N GLU A 61 9.41 -10.00 5.31
CA GLU A 61 9.89 -9.36 6.53
C GLU A 61 9.09 -8.08 6.80
N LYS A 62 8.85 -7.26 5.76
CA LYS A 62 8.00 -6.07 5.88
C LYS A 62 6.55 -6.42 6.26
N VAL A 63 6.02 -7.50 5.69
CA VAL A 63 4.68 -8.02 6.02
C VAL A 63 4.64 -8.44 7.49
N ASN A 64 5.60 -9.25 7.93
CA ASN A 64 5.67 -9.81 9.28
C ASN A 64 5.96 -8.74 10.36
N ALA A 65 6.57 -7.61 9.99
CA ALA A 65 6.82 -6.49 10.89
C ALA A 65 5.55 -5.70 11.27
N ARG A 66 4.41 -5.95 10.60
CA ARG A 66 3.15 -5.25 10.85
C ARG A 66 2.11 -6.17 11.45
N THR A 67 1.36 -5.65 12.43
CA THR A 67 0.12 -6.30 12.91
C THR A 67 -1.05 -5.87 12.04
N PHE A 68 -1.77 -6.83 11.48
CA PHE A 68 -2.96 -6.59 10.67
C PHE A 68 -4.22 -6.64 11.52
N LEU A 69 -5.18 -5.78 11.19
CA LEU A 69 -6.49 -5.75 11.83
C LEU A 69 -7.48 -6.65 11.08
N PRO A 70 -8.56 -7.11 11.74
CA PRO A 70 -9.62 -7.86 11.06
C PRO A 70 -10.17 -7.09 9.86
N GLY A 71 -10.34 -7.77 8.73
CA GLY A 71 -10.83 -7.18 7.48
C GLY A 71 -9.74 -6.68 6.52
N GLU A 72 -8.50 -6.52 6.99
CA GLU A 72 -7.38 -6.19 6.11
C GLU A 72 -6.98 -7.40 5.24
N ARG A 73 -6.45 -7.12 4.05
CA ARG A 73 -6.03 -8.13 3.07
C ARG A 73 -4.60 -7.89 2.62
N ILE A 74 -3.89 -8.98 2.35
CA ILE A 74 -2.53 -8.96 1.81
C ILE A 74 -2.56 -9.73 0.49
N LEU A 75 -2.20 -9.06 -0.60
CA LEU A 75 -2.20 -9.61 -1.96
C LEU A 75 -0.76 -9.81 -2.42
N LEU A 76 -0.39 -11.07 -2.63
CA LEU A 76 0.92 -11.44 -3.16
C LEU A 76 0.81 -11.52 -4.67
N LYS A 77 1.66 -10.79 -5.39
CA LYS A 77 1.65 -10.78 -6.84
C LYS A 77 2.03 -12.15 -7.37
N SER A 78 1.24 -12.66 -8.31
CA SER A 78 1.56 -13.88 -9.05
C SER A 78 2.93 -13.78 -9.72
N SER A 79 3.62 -14.91 -9.87
CA SER A 79 4.99 -14.98 -10.37
C SER A 79 6.06 -14.32 -9.47
N SER A 80 5.71 -13.91 -8.25
CA SER A 80 6.70 -13.64 -7.19
C SER A 80 7.23 -14.94 -6.61
N MET A 81 8.50 -14.93 -6.21
CA MET A 81 9.13 -16.02 -5.46
C MET A 81 9.44 -15.55 -4.04
N TRP A 82 9.33 -16.46 -3.08
CA TRP A 82 9.53 -16.22 -1.65
C TRP A 82 10.39 -17.35 -1.09
N ASN A 83 11.52 -17.02 -0.48
CA ASN A 83 12.45 -17.97 0.12
C ASN A 83 12.98 -17.41 1.43
#